data_AF-A0AAD9D3L9-F1
#
_entry.id   AF-A0AAD9D3L9-F1
#
_cell.length_a   1.000
_cell.length_b   1.000
_cell.length_c   1.000
_cell.angle_alpha   90.00
_cell.angle_beta   90.00
_cell.angle_gamma   90.00
#
_symmetry.space_group_name_H-M   'P 1'
#
loop_
_entity.id
_entity.type
_entity.pdbx_description
1 polymer ?
#
loop_
_entity_poly.entity_id
_entity_poly.type
_entity_poly.pdbx_seq_one_letter_code
_entity_poly.pdbx_strand_id
1 'polypeptide(L)'
;MTTAKHEAPPPRSGTSLVVTILLMAISALLSGYVTSTILDKEYKIIFAEMQKDCHQTQNDYLTCRSHAAEETTKWRIYADQNIRACQGYVERHLGEDILAYKLGSDGLGKAINRTLEHEALQFELTQSEAKATTLLNSNIILNQEVEALEKDRAIRTRQMKNFVTELEDAERALELRDLERVECDRYYRDLINCEESLDQAKQDNVNNEAPSSHTVKQLSDQVRALQNQGKMKEAMLEEMGFTINDAKKEVQSLKVKAESLVEKVNFRSRRDVLKQYGPGPHYVRIALSQEETILLKMAPLDLMSHTIHIFMNLIQEKMYVGGTFLLAREHILVAAPIDAFDPENNQRLEEEMVDEGYFPDGALLFHQYSPEFPHAKYTVGFSSTGGPLFYINIQDNIEAHGPRHIDNEGDVEGDPVFAEVVEGFEVIQRILALPRNEDDSLNTRVQIVDTYVVESDAK
;
A
#
# COMPACT_ATOMS: atom_id res chain seq x y z
N MET A 1 -131.88 -54.92 -44.02
CA MET A 1 -133.00 -54.04 -43.61
C MET A 1 -133.07 -52.93 -44.65
N THR A 2 -134.09 -52.73 -45.47
CA THR A 2 -135.46 -53.24 -45.51
C THR A 2 -135.98 -53.09 -46.95
N THR A 3 -136.78 -54.04 -47.37
CA THR A 3 -137.45 -54.27 -48.66
C THR A 3 -138.61 -53.31 -48.96
N ALA A 4 -138.99 -53.19 -50.26
CA ALA A 4 -140.35 -52.98 -50.83
C ALA A 4 -140.30 -52.04 -52.04
N LYS A 5 -141.18 -52.00 -53.04
CA LYS A 5 -142.16 -52.89 -53.73
C LYS A 5 -142.85 -51.95 -54.75
N HIS A 6 -143.15 -52.43 -55.96
CA HIS A 6 -144.28 -52.08 -56.84
C HIS A 6 -144.69 -50.61 -57.13
N GLU A 7 -144.76 -50.21 -58.41
CA GLU A 7 -145.98 -50.11 -59.25
C GLU A 7 -145.71 -49.44 -60.62
N ALA A 8 -146.33 -49.94 -61.69
CA ALA A 8 -146.57 -49.27 -62.99
C ALA A 8 -148.01 -48.69 -62.97
N PRO A 9 -148.49 -47.72 -63.80
CA PRO A 9 -148.27 -47.44 -65.25
C PRO A 9 -148.26 -45.88 -65.50
N PRO A 10 -148.78 -45.21 -66.58
CA PRO A 10 -149.23 -45.54 -67.95
C PRO A 10 -148.57 -44.64 -69.06
N PRO A 11 -148.99 -44.72 -70.36
CA PRO A 11 -148.24 -44.13 -71.48
C PRO A 11 -148.81 -42.82 -72.06
N ARG A 12 -147.96 -42.19 -72.90
CA ARG A 12 -148.20 -41.11 -73.89
C ARG A 12 -148.22 -39.66 -73.37
N SER A 13 -147.24 -38.87 -73.81
CA SER A 13 -147.49 -37.80 -74.80
C SER A 13 -146.16 -37.17 -75.22
N GLY A 14 -145.96 -37.04 -76.54
CA GLY A 14 -144.77 -36.41 -77.10
C GLY A 14 -144.73 -34.93 -76.76
N THR A 15 -143.74 -34.53 -75.98
CA THR A 15 -143.29 -33.14 -75.86
C THR A 15 -141.77 -33.11 -75.94
N SER A 16 -141.32 -32.33 -76.93
CA SER A 16 -139.97 -31.92 -77.31
C SER A 16 -138.80 -32.32 -76.40
N LEU A 17 -138.05 -33.36 -76.84
CA LEU A 17 -136.71 -33.77 -76.38
C LEU A 17 -135.73 -32.59 -76.19
N VAL A 18 -135.96 -31.48 -76.88
CA VAL A 18 -135.13 -30.27 -76.86
C VAL A 18 -135.19 -29.55 -75.50
N VAL A 19 -136.34 -29.54 -74.82
CA VAL A 19 -136.50 -28.79 -73.56
C VAL A 19 -135.83 -29.50 -72.37
N THR A 20 -135.88 -30.83 -72.33
CA THR A 20 -135.22 -31.62 -71.28
C THR A 20 -133.70 -31.61 -71.44
N ILE A 21 -133.20 -31.66 -72.68
CA ILE A 21 -131.77 -31.51 -72.96
C ILE A 21 -131.30 -30.09 -72.58
N LEU A 22 -132.09 -29.06 -72.85
CA LEU A 22 -131.74 -27.68 -72.48
C LEU A 22 -131.73 -27.46 -70.97
N LEU A 23 -132.69 -28.02 -70.22
CA LEU A 23 -132.73 -27.94 -68.76
C LEU A 23 -131.60 -28.75 -68.09
N MET A 24 -131.25 -29.91 -68.64
CA MET A 24 -130.07 -30.67 -68.17
C MET A 24 -128.75 -29.97 -68.52
N ALA A 25 -128.68 -29.31 -69.68
CA ALA A 25 -127.51 -28.50 -70.06
C ALA A 25 -127.38 -27.27 -69.15
N ILE A 26 -128.48 -26.57 -68.85
CA ILE A 26 -128.49 -25.41 -67.96
C ILE A 26 -128.17 -25.83 -66.51
N SER A 27 -128.70 -26.96 -66.03
CA SER A 27 -128.38 -27.45 -64.68
C SER A 27 -126.93 -27.92 -64.56
N ALA A 28 -126.38 -28.57 -65.61
CA ALA A 28 -124.98 -28.96 -65.66
C ALA A 28 -124.04 -27.74 -65.74
N LEU A 29 -124.41 -26.70 -66.50
CA LEU A 29 -123.65 -25.45 -66.59
C LEU A 29 -123.70 -24.64 -65.29
N LEU A 30 -124.86 -24.55 -64.64
CA LEU A 30 -125.00 -23.90 -63.32
C LEU A 30 -124.30 -24.70 -62.22
N SER A 31 -124.41 -26.04 -62.24
CA SER A 31 -123.70 -26.90 -61.32
C SER A 31 -122.18 -26.80 -61.53
N GLY A 32 -121.72 -26.78 -62.78
CA GLY A 32 -120.32 -26.55 -63.15
C GLY A 32 -119.82 -25.17 -62.73
N TYR A 33 -120.62 -24.13 -62.87
CA TYR A 33 -120.27 -22.77 -62.46
C TYR A 33 -120.23 -22.61 -60.93
N VAL A 34 -121.20 -23.18 -60.21
CA VAL A 34 -121.22 -23.15 -58.74
C VAL A 34 -120.09 -24.00 -58.16
N THR A 35 -119.84 -25.19 -58.71
CA THR A 35 -118.69 -26.01 -58.29
C THR A 35 -117.36 -25.35 -58.64
N SER A 36 -117.23 -24.73 -59.81
CA SER A 36 -116.01 -23.99 -60.19
C SER A 36 -115.77 -22.78 -59.29
N THR A 37 -116.80 -22.04 -58.89
CA THR A 37 -116.65 -20.86 -58.02
C THR A 37 -116.41 -21.22 -56.56
N ILE A 38 -117.02 -22.32 -56.07
CA ILE A 38 -116.71 -22.88 -54.75
C ILE A 38 -115.28 -23.43 -54.73
N LEU A 39 -114.89 -24.20 -55.75
CA LEU A 39 -113.53 -24.72 -55.88
C LEU A 39 -112.49 -23.59 -56.00
N ASP A 40 -112.75 -22.52 -56.75
CA ASP A 40 -111.85 -21.36 -56.83
C ASP A 40 -111.70 -20.66 -55.47
N LYS A 41 -112.81 -20.52 -54.73
CA LYS A 41 -112.79 -19.92 -53.39
C LYS A 41 -112.05 -20.80 -52.38
N GLU A 42 -112.31 -22.10 -52.36
CA GLU A 42 -111.62 -23.06 -51.49
C GLU A 42 -110.14 -23.17 -51.87
N TYR A 43 -109.81 -23.19 -53.16
CA TYR A 43 -108.44 -23.20 -53.66
C TYR A 43 -107.68 -21.95 -53.21
N LYS A 44 -108.28 -20.76 -53.29
CA LYS A 44 -107.66 -19.51 -52.81
C LYS A 44 -107.43 -19.51 -51.31
N ILE A 45 -108.35 -20.09 -50.52
CA ILE A 45 -108.18 -20.23 -49.07
C ILE A 45 -107.04 -21.20 -48.75
N ILE A 46 -107.05 -22.39 -49.37
CA ILE A 46 -105.99 -23.41 -49.19
C ILE A 46 -104.63 -22.84 -49.63
N PHE A 47 -104.58 -22.13 -50.76
CA PHE A 47 -103.34 -21.53 -51.25
C PHE A 47 -102.83 -20.43 -50.32
N ALA A 48 -103.71 -19.57 -49.81
CA ALA A 48 -103.35 -18.54 -48.84
C ALA A 48 -102.86 -19.14 -47.51
N GLU A 49 -103.47 -20.24 -47.07
CA GLU A 49 -103.06 -20.97 -45.86
C GLU A 49 -101.71 -21.67 -46.08
N MET A 50 -101.50 -22.35 -47.21
CA MET A 50 -100.20 -22.92 -47.58
C MET A 50 -99.12 -21.86 -47.72
N GLN A 51 -99.44 -20.69 -48.27
CA GLN A 51 -98.49 -19.58 -48.39
C GLN A 51 -98.14 -19.02 -47.01
N LYS A 52 -99.12 -18.92 -46.10
CA LYS A 52 -98.90 -18.53 -44.71
C LYS A 52 -98.03 -19.54 -43.97
N ASP A 53 -98.29 -20.83 -44.10
CA ASP A 53 -97.50 -21.90 -43.48
C ASP A 53 -96.08 -21.97 -44.05
N CYS A 54 -95.93 -21.74 -45.36
CA CYS A 54 -94.63 -21.62 -46.00
C CYS A 54 -93.82 -20.43 -45.44
N HIS A 55 -94.46 -19.25 -45.33
CA HIS A 55 -93.82 -18.08 -44.72
C HIS A 55 -93.50 -18.29 -43.23
N GLN A 56 -94.38 -18.93 -42.48
CA GLN A 56 -94.15 -19.28 -41.08
C GLN A 56 -92.95 -20.22 -40.94
N THR A 57 -92.92 -21.30 -41.74
CA THR A 57 -91.81 -22.27 -41.74
C THR A 57 -90.49 -21.62 -42.15
N GLN A 58 -90.52 -20.72 -43.14
CA GLN A 58 -89.35 -19.97 -43.57
C GLN A 58 -88.85 -19.05 -42.44
N ASN A 59 -89.74 -18.36 -41.73
CA ASN A 59 -89.39 -17.51 -40.60
C ASN A 59 -88.84 -18.33 -39.42
N ASP A 60 -89.45 -19.48 -39.11
CA ASP A 60 -88.99 -20.38 -38.06
C ASP A 60 -87.60 -20.95 -38.40
N TYR A 61 -87.37 -21.33 -39.66
CA TYR A 61 -86.05 -21.75 -40.14
C TYR A 61 -85.00 -20.64 -40.04
N LEU A 62 -85.34 -19.40 -40.44
CA LEU A 62 -84.43 -18.26 -40.34
C LEU A 62 -84.10 -17.93 -38.87
N THR A 63 -85.10 -18.02 -37.98
CA THR A 63 -84.94 -17.81 -36.53
C THR A 63 -84.08 -18.90 -35.89
N CYS A 64 -84.31 -20.17 -36.25
CA CYS A 64 -83.49 -21.29 -35.79
C CYS A 64 -82.04 -21.16 -36.30
N ARG A 65 -81.86 -20.78 -37.56
CA ARG A 65 -80.54 -20.54 -38.15
C ARG A 65 -79.82 -19.37 -37.47
N SER A 66 -80.52 -18.27 -37.15
CA SER A 66 -79.91 -17.15 -36.43
C SER A 66 -79.51 -17.54 -35.01
N HIS A 67 -80.35 -18.30 -34.30
CA HIS A 67 -80.05 -18.79 -32.97
C HIS A 67 -78.85 -19.77 -32.97
N ALA A 68 -78.80 -20.69 -33.95
CA ALA A 68 -77.66 -21.59 -34.10
C ALA A 68 -76.35 -20.84 -34.42
N ALA A 69 -76.41 -19.79 -35.24
CA ALA A 69 -75.27 -18.92 -35.52
C ALA A 69 -74.82 -18.13 -34.28
N GLU A 70 -75.77 -17.63 -33.48
CA GLU A 70 -75.50 -16.93 -32.23
C GLU A 70 -74.82 -17.86 -31.21
N GLU A 71 -75.37 -19.07 -31.00
CA GLU A 71 -74.79 -20.07 -30.11
C GLU A 71 -73.38 -20.50 -30.58
N THR A 72 -73.19 -20.72 -31.88
CA THR A 72 -71.86 -21.03 -32.43
C THR A 72 -70.87 -19.89 -32.17
N THR A 73 -71.32 -18.64 -32.24
CA THR A 73 -70.50 -17.46 -31.94
C THR A 73 -70.16 -17.40 -30.45
N LYS A 74 -71.12 -17.67 -29.55
CA LYS A 74 -70.88 -17.77 -28.10
C LYS A 74 -69.84 -18.85 -27.78
N TRP A 75 -70.00 -20.06 -28.33
CA TRP A 75 -69.04 -21.15 -28.11
C TRP A 75 -67.64 -20.83 -28.63
N ARG A 76 -67.53 -20.13 -29.77
CA ARG A 76 -66.24 -19.64 -30.28
C ARG A 76 -65.61 -18.63 -29.32
N ILE A 77 -66.38 -17.66 -28.82
CA ILE A 77 -65.89 -16.68 -27.84
C ILE A 77 -65.40 -17.38 -26.55
N TYR A 78 -66.16 -18.37 -26.03
CA TYR A 78 -65.74 -19.14 -24.86
C TYR A 78 -64.48 -19.97 -25.13
N ALA A 79 -64.37 -20.61 -26.29
CA ALA A 79 -63.17 -21.34 -26.67
C ALA A 79 -61.95 -20.42 -26.75
N ASP A 80 -62.07 -19.24 -27.38
CA ASP A 80 -61.00 -18.25 -27.48
C ASP A 80 -60.61 -17.66 -26.12
N GLN A 81 -61.57 -17.50 -25.20
CA GLN A 81 -61.30 -17.09 -23.82
C GLN A 81 -60.53 -18.18 -23.06
N ASN A 82 -60.94 -19.45 -23.18
CA ASN A 82 -60.25 -20.57 -22.53
C ASN A 82 -58.85 -20.79 -23.08
N ILE A 83 -58.65 -20.66 -24.39
CA ILE A 83 -57.33 -20.72 -25.02
C ILE A 83 -56.43 -19.61 -24.48
N ARG A 84 -56.91 -18.37 -24.43
CA ARG A 84 -56.15 -17.24 -23.86
C ARG A 84 -55.84 -17.42 -22.37
N ALA A 85 -56.79 -17.93 -21.59
CA ALA A 85 -56.57 -18.23 -20.18
C ALA A 85 -55.51 -19.33 -19.98
N CYS A 86 -55.55 -20.38 -20.81
CA CYS A 86 -54.56 -21.46 -20.79
C CYS A 86 -53.17 -20.95 -21.21
N GLN A 87 -53.09 -20.16 -22.30
CA GLN A 87 -51.84 -19.52 -22.73
C GLN A 87 -51.26 -18.63 -21.62
N GLY A 88 -52.07 -17.77 -21.02
CA GLY A 88 -51.62 -16.91 -19.92
C GLY A 88 -51.18 -17.70 -18.68
N TYR A 89 -51.78 -18.87 -18.41
CA TYR A 89 -51.32 -19.76 -17.35
C TYR A 89 -49.95 -20.37 -17.66
N VAL A 90 -49.78 -20.91 -18.88
CA VAL A 90 -48.52 -21.51 -19.34
C VAL A 90 -47.41 -20.48 -19.37
N GLU A 91 -47.65 -19.28 -19.90
CA GLU A 91 -46.66 -18.20 -19.94
C GLU A 91 -46.24 -17.77 -18.53
N ARG A 92 -47.19 -17.70 -17.58
CA ARG A 92 -46.87 -17.37 -16.19
C ARG A 92 -45.99 -18.43 -15.54
N HIS A 93 -46.36 -19.71 -15.62
CA HIS A 93 -45.57 -20.79 -15.05
C HIS A 93 -44.19 -20.91 -15.71
N LEU A 94 -44.13 -20.81 -17.04
CA LEU A 94 -42.85 -20.82 -17.74
C LEU A 94 -41.97 -19.63 -17.33
N GLY A 95 -42.57 -18.46 -17.13
CA GLY A 95 -41.88 -17.28 -16.61
C GLY A 95 -41.34 -17.48 -15.18
N GLU A 96 -42.13 -18.09 -14.30
CA GLU A 96 -41.73 -18.44 -12.93
C GLU A 96 -40.58 -19.46 -12.92
N ASP A 97 -40.65 -20.50 -13.74
CA ASP A 97 -39.61 -21.53 -13.87
C ASP A 97 -38.29 -20.96 -14.43
N ILE A 98 -38.37 -20.11 -15.46
CA ILE A 98 -37.19 -19.42 -16.03
C ILE A 98 -36.56 -18.51 -14.97
N LEU A 99 -37.37 -17.79 -14.19
CA LEU A 99 -36.87 -16.92 -13.13
C LEU A 99 -36.19 -17.73 -12.02
N ALA A 100 -36.80 -18.85 -11.60
CA ALA A 100 -36.23 -19.75 -10.60
C ALA A 100 -34.91 -20.36 -11.08
N TYR A 101 -34.84 -20.79 -12.34
CA TYR A 101 -33.61 -21.32 -12.94
C TYR A 101 -32.52 -20.26 -12.99
N LYS A 102 -32.85 -19.03 -13.39
CA LYS A 102 -31.90 -17.91 -13.42
C LYS A 102 -31.36 -17.61 -12.02
N LEU A 103 -32.24 -17.53 -11.02
CA LEU A 103 -31.86 -17.29 -9.63
C LEU A 103 -30.94 -18.42 -9.10
N GLY A 104 -31.26 -19.68 -9.42
CA GLY A 104 -30.45 -20.84 -9.06
C GLY A 104 -29.07 -20.83 -9.73
N SER A 105 -29.02 -20.49 -11.03
CA SER A 105 -27.77 -20.38 -11.78
C SER A 105 -26.89 -19.24 -11.27
N ASP A 106 -27.47 -18.07 -10.97
CA ASP A 106 -26.75 -16.94 -10.38
C ASP A 106 -26.22 -17.30 -8.97
N GLY A 107 -27.02 -18.02 -8.18
CA GLY A 107 -26.62 -18.54 -6.87
C GLY A 107 -25.45 -19.52 -6.96
N LEU A 108 -25.49 -20.44 -7.92
CA LEU A 108 -24.41 -21.40 -8.17
C LEU A 108 -23.12 -20.69 -8.62
N GLY A 109 -23.23 -19.70 -9.51
CA GLY A 109 -22.08 -18.89 -9.94
C GLY A 109 -21.41 -18.17 -8.77
N LYS A 110 -22.21 -17.57 -7.87
CA LYS A 110 -21.69 -16.96 -6.63
C LYS A 110 -21.03 -17.98 -5.70
N ALA A 111 -21.59 -19.18 -5.58
CA ALA A 111 -21.00 -20.24 -4.77
C ALA A 111 -19.65 -20.70 -5.33
N ILE A 112 -19.55 -20.90 -6.65
CA ILE A 112 -18.30 -21.26 -7.34
C ILE A 112 -17.23 -20.18 -7.12
N ASN A 113 -17.57 -18.91 -7.30
CA ASN A 113 -16.62 -17.81 -7.09
C ASN A 113 -16.11 -17.77 -5.63
N ARG A 114 -16.99 -17.96 -4.64
CA ARG A 114 -16.58 -18.04 -3.23
C ARG A 114 -15.66 -19.22 -2.95
N THR A 115 -15.88 -20.38 -3.57
CA THR A 115 -14.99 -21.53 -3.44
C THR A 115 -13.62 -21.23 -4.05
N LEU A 116 -13.57 -20.61 -5.23
CA LEU A 116 -12.30 -20.21 -5.87
C LEU A 116 -11.54 -19.15 -5.04
N GLU A 117 -12.26 -18.18 -4.47
CA GLU A 117 -11.67 -17.19 -3.54
C GLU A 117 -11.10 -17.87 -2.29
N HIS A 118 -11.82 -18.85 -1.72
CA HIS A 118 -11.34 -19.62 -0.58
C HIS A 118 -10.10 -20.47 -0.92
N GLU A 119 -10.07 -21.12 -2.09
CA GLU A 119 -8.90 -21.87 -2.56
C GLU A 119 -7.69 -20.96 -2.79
N ALA A 120 -7.89 -19.76 -3.33
CA ALA A 120 -6.84 -18.76 -3.51
C ALA A 120 -6.28 -18.30 -2.16
N LEU A 121 -7.14 -17.98 -1.19
CA LEU A 121 -6.73 -17.60 0.17
C LEU A 121 -5.99 -18.75 0.88
N GLN A 122 -6.42 -19.99 0.70
CA GLN A 122 -5.74 -21.15 1.26
C GLN A 122 -4.35 -21.33 0.64
N PHE A 123 -4.21 -21.11 -0.66
CA PHE A 123 -2.90 -21.12 -1.32
C PHE A 123 -1.98 -20.01 -0.80
N GLU A 124 -2.48 -18.78 -0.66
CA GLU A 124 -1.71 -17.66 -0.08
C GLU A 124 -1.28 -17.94 1.37
N LEU A 125 -2.16 -18.53 2.18
CA LEU A 125 -1.84 -18.93 3.55
C LEU A 125 -0.71 -19.96 3.57
N THR A 126 -0.78 -21.00 2.75
CA THR A 126 0.29 -22.02 2.66
C THR A 126 1.62 -21.43 2.19
N GLN A 127 1.60 -20.45 1.27
CA GLN A 127 2.80 -19.74 0.85
C GLN A 127 3.39 -18.88 1.98
N SER A 128 2.52 -18.22 2.77
CA SER A 128 2.91 -17.44 3.93
C SER A 128 3.56 -18.32 5.01
N GLU A 129 2.98 -19.48 5.31
CA GLU A 129 3.54 -20.46 6.26
C GLU A 129 4.90 -20.99 5.82
N ALA A 130 5.08 -21.24 4.51
CA ALA A 130 6.36 -21.65 3.95
C ALA A 130 7.43 -20.54 4.07
N LYS A 131 7.04 -19.27 3.85
CA LYS A 131 7.93 -18.11 4.06
C LYS A 131 8.31 -17.95 5.53
N ALA A 132 7.34 -18.07 6.45
CA ALA A 132 7.58 -18.00 7.89
C ALA A 132 8.54 -19.12 8.37
N THR A 133 8.37 -20.34 7.87
CA THR A 133 9.28 -21.46 8.15
C THR A 133 10.69 -21.18 7.63
N THR A 134 10.82 -20.59 6.45
CA THR A 134 12.11 -20.20 5.87
C THR A 134 12.81 -19.14 6.73
N LEU A 135 12.08 -18.11 7.15
CA LEU A 135 12.60 -17.06 8.04
C LEU A 135 13.01 -17.60 9.40
N LEU A 136 12.23 -18.52 9.98
CA LEU A 136 12.57 -19.18 11.24
C LEU A 136 13.90 -19.95 11.12
N ASN A 137 14.10 -20.70 10.03
CA ASN A 137 15.35 -21.41 9.79
C ASN A 137 16.53 -20.45 9.60
N SER A 138 16.33 -19.33 8.90
CA SER A 138 17.36 -18.28 8.77
C SER A 138 17.71 -17.65 10.12
N ASN A 139 16.75 -17.38 10.99
CA ASN A 139 16.99 -16.86 12.35
C ASN A 139 17.77 -17.86 13.21
N ILE A 140 17.50 -19.16 13.09
CA ILE A 140 18.29 -20.19 13.79
C ILE A 140 19.76 -20.14 13.35
N ILE A 141 20.03 -19.98 12.05
CA ILE A 141 21.40 -19.88 11.51
C ILE A 141 22.08 -18.61 12.02
N LEU A 142 21.39 -17.46 11.98
CA LEU A 142 21.94 -16.20 12.49
C LEU A 142 22.25 -16.25 13.98
N ASN A 143 21.38 -16.86 14.80
CA ASN A 143 21.65 -17.05 16.22
C ASN A 143 22.90 -17.89 16.47
N GLN A 144 23.12 -18.94 15.68
CA GLN A 144 24.35 -19.74 15.76
C GLN A 144 25.60 -18.92 15.39
N GLU A 145 25.49 -18.02 14.41
CA GLU A 145 26.57 -17.11 14.02
C GLU A 145 26.87 -16.08 15.12
N VAL A 146 25.84 -15.51 15.74
CA VAL A 146 25.98 -14.60 16.89
C VAL A 146 26.67 -15.30 18.05
N GLU A 147 26.26 -16.50 18.42
CA GLU A 147 26.93 -17.29 19.47
C GLU A 147 28.41 -17.56 19.14
N ALA A 148 28.74 -17.82 17.87
CA ALA A 148 30.12 -18.00 17.43
C ALA A 148 30.94 -16.70 17.54
N LEU A 149 30.36 -15.56 17.18
CA LEU A 149 30.98 -14.24 17.29
C LEU A 149 31.17 -13.81 18.75
N GLU A 150 30.22 -14.11 19.64
CA GLU A 150 30.36 -13.87 21.07
C GLU A 150 31.51 -14.67 21.68
N LYS A 151 31.67 -15.92 21.24
CA LYS A 151 32.82 -16.75 21.64
C LYS A 151 34.14 -16.16 21.15
N ASP A 152 34.21 -15.68 19.91
CA ASP A 152 35.41 -15.00 19.38
C ASP A 152 35.70 -13.70 20.15
N ARG A 153 34.68 -12.89 20.40
CA ARG A 153 34.79 -11.67 21.23
C ARG A 153 35.33 -11.99 22.62
N ALA A 154 34.87 -13.07 23.26
CA ALA A 154 35.37 -13.49 24.57
C ALA A 154 36.85 -13.89 24.52
N ILE A 155 37.28 -14.58 23.46
CA ILE A 155 38.70 -14.93 23.24
C ILE A 155 39.54 -13.66 23.08
N ARG A 156 39.14 -12.74 22.20
CA ARG A 156 39.86 -11.48 21.96
C ARG A 156 39.90 -10.60 23.21
N THR A 157 38.82 -10.58 23.99
CA THR A 157 38.79 -9.83 25.27
C THR A 157 39.80 -10.39 26.26
N ARG A 158 39.97 -11.71 26.34
CA ARG A 158 41.02 -12.33 27.16
C ARG A 158 42.42 -11.99 26.65
N GLN A 159 42.63 -12.04 25.33
CA GLN A 159 43.91 -11.63 24.73
C GLN A 159 44.23 -10.17 25.04
N MET A 160 43.25 -9.27 24.90
CA MET A 160 43.40 -7.86 25.23
C MET A 160 43.77 -7.66 26.70
N LYS A 161 43.11 -8.36 27.63
CA LYS A 161 43.48 -8.32 29.05
C LYS A 161 44.91 -8.78 29.29
N ASN A 162 45.35 -9.84 28.61
CA ASN A 162 46.74 -10.29 28.72
C ASN A 162 47.72 -9.21 28.23
N PHE A 163 47.44 -8.57 27.10
CA PHE A 163 48.27 -7.46 26.60
C PHE A 163 48.26 -6.25 27.52
N VAL A 164 47.13 -5.91 28.14
CA VAL A 164 47.07 -4.84 29.15
C VAL A 164 47.96 -5.19 30.34
N THR A 165 47.89 -6.41 30.86
CA THR A 165 48.78 -6.84 31.95
C THR A 165 50.26 -6.80 31.53
N GLU A 166 50.59 -7.24 30.31
CA GLU A 166 51.95 -7.17 29.78
C GLU A 166 52.44 -5.72 29.63
N LEU A 167 51.56 -4.79 29.23
CA LEU A 167 51.84 -3.36 29.16
C LEU A 167 52.03 -2.76 30.56
N GLU A 168 51.20 -3.09 31.53
CA GLU A 168 51.35 -2.64 32.92
C GLU A 168 52.66 -3.17 33.55
N ASP A 169 53.05 -4.41 33.24
CA ASP A 169 54.33 -4.98 33.65
C ASP A 169 55.51 -4.27 32.95
N ALA A 170 55.37 -3.95 31.66
CA ALA A 170 56.37 -3.21 30.89
C ALA A 170 56.51 -1.76 31.37
N GLU A 171 55.40 -1.09 31.70
CA GLU A 171 55.37 0.25 32.28
C GLU A 171 56.06 0.27 33.63
N ARG A 172 55.73 -0.66 34.53
CA ARG A 172 56.46 -0.82 35.81
C ARG A 172 57.95 -1.09 35.59
N ALA A 173 58.32 -1.87 34.58
CA ALA A 173 59.72 -2.09 34.22
C ALA A 173 60.39 -0.82 33.66
N LEU A 174 59.66 0.03 32.93
CA LEU A 174 60.14 1.33 32.45
C LEU A 174 60.33 2.32 33.62
N GLU A 175 59.39 2.38 34.56
CA GLU A 175 59.54 3.19 35.78
C GLU A 175 60.77 2.78 36.59
N LEU A 176 60.99 1.47 36.75
CA LEU A 176 62.21 0.94 37.36
C LEU A 176 63.46 1.35 36.58
N ARG A 177 63.42 1.29 35.24
CA ARG A 177 64.53 1.73 34.39
C ARG A 177 64.78 3.22 34.44
N ASP A 178 63.75 4.05 34.64
CA ASP A 178 63.91 5.49 34.78
C ASP A 178 64.51 5.83 36.15
N LEU A 179 64.15 5.09 37.20
CA LEU A 179 64.85 5.15 38.49
C LEU A 179 66.33 4.73 38.34
N GLU A 180 66.60 3.62 37.65
CA GLU A 180 67.96 3.19 37.31
C GLU A 180 68.69 4.22 36.45
N ARG A 181 68.00 4.91 35.53
CA ARG A 181 68.58 5.96 34.70
C ARG A 181 68.98 7.17 35.52
N VAL A 182 68.15 7.57 36.49
CA VAL A 182 68.49 8.64 37.44
C VAL A 182 69.71 8.23 38.27
N GLU A 183 69.79 6.97 38.69
CA GLU A 183 71.00 6.45 39.35
C GLU A 183 72.21 6.41 38.40
N CYS A 184 72.05 5.98 37.15
CA CYS A 184 73.10 5.98 36.13
C CYS A 184 73.56 7.40 35.80
N ASP A 185 72.68 8.38 35.74
CA ASP A 185 73.03 9.79 35.55
C ASP A 185 73.81 10.31 36.77
N ARG A 186 73.44 9.88 37.97
CA ARG A 186 74.23 10.15 39.19
C ARG A 186 75.62 9.52 39.08
N TYR A 187 75.70 8.24 38.72
CA TYR A 187 76.96 7.53 38.52
C TYR A 187 77.78 8.10 37.37
N TYR A 188 77.16 8.60 36.31
CA TYR A 188 77.83 9.22 35.16
C TYR A 188 78.40 10.58 35.57
N ARG A 189 77.68 11.37 36.37
CA ARG A 189 78.25 12.57 37.00
C ARG A 189 79.40 12.21 37.93
N ASP A 190 79.25 11.19 38.77
CA ASP A 190 80.32 10.70 39.64
C ASP A 190 81.51 10.18 38.81
N LEU A 191 81.25 9.58 37.65
CA LEU A 191 82.25 9.11 36.70
C LEU A 191 82.97 10.27 36.06
N ILE A 192 82.27 11.29 35.55
CA ILE A 192 82.88 12.51 35.03
C ILE A 192 83.73 13.13 36.13
N ASN A 193 83.21 13.28 37.35
CA ASN A 193 83.98 13.79 38.49
C ASN A 193 85.23 12.92 38.78
N CYS A 194 85.11 11.59 38.64
CA CYS A 194 86.21 10.65 38.78
C CYS A 194 87.19 10.68 37.60
N GLU A 195 86.74 10.87 36.35
CA GLU A 195 87.56 11.03 35.15
C GLU A 195 88.31 12.34 35.21
N GLU A 196 87.65 13.42 35.61
CA GLU A 196 88.27 14.69 35.97
C GLU A 196 89.28 14.49 37.09
N SER A 197 88.93 13.78 38.17
CA SER A 197 89.87 13.44 39.26
C SER A 197 91.00 12.52 38.82
N LEU A 198 90.78 11.63 37.85
CA LEU A 198 91.75 10.68 37.32
C LEU A 198 92.66 11.37 36.33
N ASP A 199 92.16 12.29 35.51
CA ASP A 199 92.95 13.10 34.61
C ASP A 199 93.75 14.14 35.39
N GLN A 200 93.19 14.67 36.49
CA GLN A 200 93.91 15.39 37.54
C GLN A 200 95.00 14.48 38.15
N ALA A 201 94.66 13.25 38.54
CA ALA A 201 95.62 12.29 39.11
C ALA A 201 96.63 11.77 38.09
N LYS A 202 96.32 11.72 36.79
CA LYS A 202 97.23 11.39 35.68
C LYS A 202 98.15 12.57 35.37
N GLN A 203 97.65 13.81 35.43
CA GLN A 203 98.48 15.01 35.44
C GLN A 203 99.41 15.01 36.67
N ASP A 204 98.92 14.59 37.84
CA ASP A 204 99.72 14.39 39.04
C ASP A 204 100.64 13.14 38.94
N ASN A 205 100.26 12.07 38.20
CA ASN A 205 101.03 10.83 37.98
C ASN A 205 102.04 10.92 36.82
N VAL A 206 101.98 11.93 35.95
CA VAL A 206 103.17 12.32 35.19
C VAL A 206 104.32 12.67 36.17
N ASN A 207 104.01 12.94 37.45
CA ASN A 207 104.99 13.12 38.51
C ASN A 207 105.16 11.92 39.48
N ASN A 208 104.38 10.81 39.45
CA ASN A 208 104.55 9.64 40.36
C ASN A 208 103.87 8.32 39.89
N GLU A 209 104.26 7.17 40.46
CA GLU A 209 104.10 5.79 39.92
C GLU A 209 102.66 5.19 39.83
N ALA A 210 102.37 4.59 38.66
CA ALA A 210 101.39 3.56 38.24
C ALA A 210 100.08 3.28 39.04
N PRO A 211 98.88 3.60 38.48
CA PRO A 211 97.59 3.14 39.00
C PRO A 211 97.08 1.82 38.37
N SER A 212 96.23 1.14 39.14
CA SER A 212 95.73 -0.24 38.96
C SER A 212 94.75 -0.43 37.78
N SER A 213 95.07 -1.40 36.91
CA SER A 213 94.32 -1.90 35.73
C SER A 213 92.84 -2.26 35.96
N HIS A 214 92.42 -2.45 37.21
CA HIS A 214 91.08 -2.96 37.54
C HIS A 214 89.93 -1.95 37.30
N THR A 215 90.13 -0.68 37.62
CA THR A 215 89.09 0.37 37.51
C THR A 215 88.73 0.67 36.06
N VAL A 216 89.70 0.63 35.15
CA VAL A 216 89.48 0.85 33.71
C VAL A 216 88.57 -0.24 33.12
N LYS A 217 88.71 -1.49 33.58
CA LYS A 217 87.87 -2.60 33.10
C LYS A 217 86.41 -2.46 33.50
N GLN A 218 86.15 -2.06 34.74
CA GLN A 218 84.78 -1.91 35.27
C GLN A 218 83.98 -0.83 34.51
N LEU A 219 84.62 0.29 34.17
CA LEU A 219 84.00 1.36 33.40
C LEU A 219 83.73 0.94 31.96
N SER A 220 84.65 0.18 31.35
CA SER A 220 84.43 -0.37 30.01
C SER A 220 83.21 -1.30 29.95
N ASP A 221 82.93 -2.06 31.00
CA ASP A 221 81.78 -2.96 31.03
C ASP A 221 80.45 -2.19 31.22
N GLN A 222 80.45 -1.10 32.00
CA GLN A 222 79.27 -0.23 32.16
C GLN A 222 78.90 0.48 30.85
N VAL A 223 79.88 1.03 30.12
CA VAL A 223 79.63 1.65 28.80
C VAL A 223 79.00 0.66 27.82
N ARG A 224 79.47 -0.60 27.83
CA ARG A 224 78.92 -1.66 26.97
C ARG A 224 77.46 -1.98 27.31
N ALA A 225 77.09 -1.98 28.60
CA ALA A 225 75.72 -2.23 29.03
C ALA A 225 74.76 -1.13 28.56
N LEU A 226 75.14 0.14 28.71
CA LEU A 226 74.33 1.28 28.25
C LEU A 226 74.17 1.31 26.72
N GLN A 227 75.23 0.96 25.98
CA GLN A 227 75.15 0.82 24.52
C GLN A 227 74.14 -0.27 24.11
N ASN A 228 74.09 -1.39 24.84
CA ASN A 228 73.11 -2.45 24.57
C ASN A 228 71.67 -2.00 24.89
N GLN A 229 71.46 -1.22 25.94
CA GLN A 229 70.15 -0.67 26.29
C GLN A 229 69.66 0.34 25.24
N GLY A 230 70.55 1.20 24.72
CA GLY A 230 70.23 2.12 23.63
C GLY A 230 69.75 1.38 22.38
N LYS A 231 70.46 0.31 21.99
CA LYS A 231 70.06 -0.56 20.87
C LYS A 231 68.69 -1.22 21.09
N MET A 232 68.37 -1.62 22.31
CA MET A 232 67.06 -2.22 22.63
C MET A 232 65.92 -1.20 22.47
N LYS A 233 66.11 0.04 22.92
CA LYS A 233 65.09 1.10 22.78
C LYS A 233 64.86 1.49 21.31
N GLU A 234 65.93 1.55 20.52
CA GLU A 234 65.83 1.81 19.09
C GLU A 234 65.03 0.71 18.37
N ALA A 235 65.30 -0.56 18.69
CA ALA A 235 64.52 -1.69 18.16
C ALA A 235 63.03 -1.63 18.56
N MET A 236 62.71 -1.25 19.79
CA MET A 236 61.31 -1.09 20.25
C MET A 236 60.58 0.06 19.53
N LEU A 237 61.25 1.19 19.30
CA LEU A 237 60.67 2.29 18.53
C LEU A 237 60.44 1.90 17.07
N GLU A 238 61.34 1.10 16.50
CA GLU A 238 61.19 0.54 15.15
C GLU A 238 59.96 -0.36 15.09
N GLU A 239 59.80 -1.28 16.06
CA GLU A 239 58.62 -2.17 16.17
C GLU A 239 57.31 -1.40 16.31
N MET A 240 57.25 -0.40 17.19
CA MET A 240 56.06 0.44 17.37
C MET A 240 55.73 1.23 16.09
N GLY A 241 56.75 1.68 15.36
CA GLY A 241 56.59 2.30 14.05
C GLY A 241 55.92 1.38 13.02
N PHE A 242 56.25 0.07 13.04
CA PHE A 242 55.57 -0.92 12.20
C PHE A 242 54.10 -1.10 12.60
N THR A 243 53.79 -1.24 13.90
CA THR A 243 52.41 -1.39 14.38
C THR A 243 51.53 -0.20 14.02
N ILE A 244 52.03 1.03 14.19
CA ILE A 244 51.30 2.26 13.82
C ILE A 244 51.03 2.29 12.31
N ASN A 245 52.01 1.91 11.49
CA ASN A 245 51.84 1.87 10.04
C ASN A 245 50.82 0.83 9.60
N ASP A 246 50.77 -0.33 10.24
CA ASP A 246 49.78 -1.36 9.91
C ASP A 246 48.37 -0.97 10.36
N ALA A 247 48.21 -0.36 11.55
CA ALA A 247 46.93 0.22 11.98
C ALA A 247 46.45 1.32 11.02
N LYS A 248 47.34 2.19 10.53
CA LYS A 248 47.00 3.21 9.52
C LYS A 248 46.53 2.59 8.21
N LYS A 249 47.17 1.52 7.73
CA LYS A 249 46.73 0.80 6.53
C LYS A 249 45.36 0.16 6.73
N GLU A 250 45.09 -0.40 7.91
CA GLU A 250 43.79 -0.99 8.23
C GLU A 250 42.68 0.07 8.25
N VAL A 251 42.89 1.20 8.94
CA VAL A 251 41.94 2.33 8.96
C VAL A 251 41.68 2.84 7.54
N GLN A 252 42.71 2.99 6.71
CA GLN A 252 42.53 3.40 5.31
C GLN A 252 41.74 2.37 4.49
N SER A 253 41.98 1.08 4.71
CA SER A 253 41.24 -0.01 4.06
C SER A 253 39.76 -0.01 4.46
N LEU A 254 39.46 0.20 5.75
CA LEU A 254 38.10 0.33 6.25
C LEU A 254 37.40 1.58 5.69
N LYS A 255 38.10 2.71 5.61
CA LYS A 255 37.58 3.95 5.00
C LYS A 255 37.16 3.73 3.55
N VAL A 256 38.02 3.11 2.73
CA VAL A 256 37.70 2.78 1.33
C VAL A 256 36.49 1.84 1.22
N LYS A 257 36.37 0.86 2.14
CA LYS A 257 35.20 -0.03 2.18
C LYS A 257 33.93 0.73 2.55
N ALA A 258 33.98 1.63 3.53
CA ALA A 258 32.86 2.46 3.95
C ALA A 258 32.40 3.38 2.81
N GLU A 259 33.32 4.07 2.14
CA GLU A 259 33.04 4.92 0.96
C GLU A 259 32.36 4.10 -0.16
N SER A 260 32.82 2.87 -0.41
CA SER A 260 32.18 1.98 -1.39
C SER A 260 30.77 1.54 -0.98
N LEU A 261 30.49 1.37 0.31
CA LEU A 261 29.15 1.05 0.81
C LEU A 261 28.22 2.27 0.67
N VAL A 262 28.69 3.46 1.04
CA VAL A 262 27.98 4.73 0.86
C VAL A 262 27.59 4.94 -0.60
N GLU A 263 28.52 4.74 -1.53
CA GLU A 263 28.26 4.86 -2.97
C GLU A 263 27.18 3.86 -3.44
N LYS A 264 27.25 2.60 -2.97
CA LYS A 264 26.24 1.58 -3.30
C LYS A 264 24.86 1.91 -2.76
N VAL A 265 24.78 2.43 -1.52
CA VAL A 265 23.52 2.87 -0.93
C VAL A 265 22.96 4.05 -1.74
N ASN A 266 23.77 5.07 -2.01
CA ASN A 266 23.38 6.22 -2.83
C ASN A 266 22.87 5.83 -4.21
N PHE A 267 23.54 4.88 -4.87
CA PHE A 267 23.13 4.35 -6.16
C PHE A 267 21.77 3.65 -6.08
N ARG A 268 21.57 2.79 -5.07
CA ARG A 268 20.30 2.07 -4.85
C ARG A 268 19.16 3.04 -4.53
N SER A 269 19.35 3.93 -3.56
CA SER A 269 18.38 4.95 -3.18
C SER A 269 17.99 5.83 -4.38
N ARG A 270 18.96 6.30 -5.17
CA ARG A 270 18.68 7.06 -6.41
C ARG A 270 17.87 6.26 -7.40
N ARG A 271 18.28 5.02 -7.68
CA ARG A 271 17.59 4.13 -8.62
C ARG A 271 16.15 3.89 -8.18
N ASP A 272 15.93 3.68 -6.89
CA ASP A 272 14.63 3.34 -6.35
C ASP A 272 13.69 4.55 -6.38
N VAL A 273 14.17 5.76 -6.03
CA VAL A 273 13.41 7.01 -6.23
C VAL A 273 13.07 7.22 -7.71
N LEU A 274 14.04 7.07 -8.63
CA LEU A 274 13.80 7.24 -10.07
C LEU A 274 12.80 6.22 -10.62
N LYS A 275 12.88 4.97 -10.16
CA LYS A 275 11.98 3.90 -10.58
C LYS A 275 10.54 4.19 -10.14
N GLN A 276 10.38 4.76 -8.95
CA GLN A 276 9.08 4.95 -8.33
C GLN A 276 8.41 6.28 -8.70
N TYR A 277 9.18 7.37 -8.66
CA TYR A 277 8.67 8.74 -8.82
C TYR A 277 9.10 9.38 -10.14
N GLY A 278 9.88 8.68 -10.96
CA GLY A 278 10.40 9.19 -12.21
C GLY A 278 11.56 10.19 -12.03
N PRO A 279 12.01 10.82 -13.13
CA PRO A 279 13.01 11.89 -13.05
C PRO A 279 12.46 13.09 -12.29
N GLY A 280 13.33 13.77 -11.53
CA GLY A 280 12.97 14.98 -10.79
C GLY A 280 12.78 16.22 -11.69
N PRO A 281 12.49 17.40 -11.09
CA PRO A 281 12.43 17.65 -9.65
C PRO A 281 11.23 16.96 -8.98
N HIS A 282 11.44 16.46 -7.76
CA HIS A 282 10.40 15.85 -6.95
C HIS A 282 9.81 16.88 -5.98
N TYR A 283 8.50 16.80 -5.75
CA TYR A 283 7.81 17.70 -4.83
C TYR A 283 7.01 16.89 -3.81
N VAL A 284 7.03 17.36 -2.57
CA VAL A 284 6.25 16.80 -1.46
C VAL A 284 5.34 17.88 -0.94
N ARG A 285 4.04 17.59 -0.85
CA ARG A 285 3.07 18.46 -0.20
C ARG A 285 2.73 17.92 1.18
N ILE A 286 2.80 18.81 2.16
CA ILE A 286 2.39 18.57 3.54
C ILE A 286 1.13 19.38 3.79
N ALA A 287 0.02 18.71 4.04
CA ALA A 287 -1.25 19.34 4.40
C ALA A 287 -1.38 19.42 5.92
N LEU A 288 -1.78 20.59 6.40
CA LEU A 288 -1.98 20.86 7.82
C LEU A 288 -3.48 20.96 8.13
N SER A 289 -3.81 20.88 9.42
CA SER A 289 -5.15 21.27 9.89
C SER A 289 -5.50 22.66 9.38
N GLN A 290 -6.76 22.92 9.03
CA GLN A 290 -7.27 24.18 8.43
C GLN A 290 -7.07 24.34 6.91
N GLU A 291 -6.88 23.23 6.18
CA GLU A 291 -6.74 23.22 4.70
C GLU A 291 -5.51 23.99 4.20
N GLU A 292 -4.53 24.20 5.07
CA GLU A 292 -3.27 24.88 4.73
C GLU A 292 -2.25 23.87 4.21
N THR A 293 -1.37 24.28 3.29
CA THR A 293 -0.38 23.37 2.70
C THR A 293 0.98 24.01 2.57
N ILE A 294 2.03 23.22 2.79
CA ILE A 294 3.42 23.56 2.51
C ILE A 294 3.89 22.67 1.36
N LEU A 295 4.47 23.28 0.31
CA LEU A 295 5.07 22.54 -0.80
C LEU A 295 6.58 22.58 -0.69
N LEU A 296 7.18 21.40 -0.62
CA LEU A 296 8.61 21.18 -0.58
C LEU A 296 9.09 20.71 -1.95
N LYS A 297 10.18 21.30 -2.43
CA LYS A 297 10.93 20.81 -3.59
C LYS A 297 12.17 20.09 -3.10
N MET A 298 12.32 18.83 -3.48
CA MET A 298 13.47 18.03 -3.07
C MET A 298 14.75 18.54 -3.75
N ALA A 299 15.88 18.37 -3.08
CA ALA A 299 17.20 18.61 -3.65
C ALA A 299 17.44 17.66 -4.85
N PRO A 300 18.41 17.97 -5.73
CA PRO A 300 18.82 17.05 -6.78
C PRO A 300 19.28 15.68 -6.23
N LEU A 301 18.84 14.59 -6.86
CA LEU A 301 19.16 13.22 -6.41
C LEU A 301 20.65 12.88 -6.51
N ASP A 302 21.43 13.59 -7.32
CA ASP A 302 22.89 13.43 -7.38
C ASP A 302 23.61 14.04 -6.17
N LEU A 303 22.95 14.91 -5.40
CA LEU A 303 23.50 15.46 -4.16
C LEU A 303 23.11 14.62 -2.93
N MET A 304 21.82 14.28 -2.78
CA MET A 304 21.27 13.75 -1.52
C MET A 304 20.37 12.51 -1.71
N SER A 305 20.71 11.58 -2.61
CA SER A 305 19.79 10.47 -2.97
C SER A 305 19.31 9.61 -1.81
N HIS A 306 20.17 9.26 -0.84
CA HIS A 306 19.80 8.44 0.29
C HIS A 306 18.84 9.19 1.22
N THR A 307 19.18 10.43 1.60
CA THR A 307 18.32 11.26 2.45
C THR A 307 16.96 11.52 1.81
N ILE A 308 16.93 11.87 0.51
CA ILE A 308 15.68 12.08 -0.23
C ILE A 308 14.86 10.78 -0.28
N HIS A 309 15.50 9.64 -0.55
CA HIS A 309 14.82 8.35 -0.59
C HIS A 309 14.14 8.02 0.75
N ILE A 310 14.85 8.18 1.85
CA ILE A 310 14.31 7.95 3.20
C ILE A 310 13.14 8.90 3.48
N PHE A 311 13.29 10.21 3.24
CA PHE A 311 12.20 11.17 3.45
C PHE A 311 10.96 10.85 2.60
N MET A 312 11.15 10.49 1.32
CA MET A 312 10.05 10.13 0.42
C MET A 312 9.34 8.85 0.87
N ASN A 313 10.05 7.86 1.41
CA ASN A 313 9.44 6.67 1.99
C ASN A 313 8.58 7.02 3.21
N LEU A 314 9.10 7.84 4.14
CA LEU A 314 8.34 8.32 5.30
C LEU A 314 7.05 9.07 4.89
N ILE A 315 7.11 9.85 3.80
CA ILE A 315 5.94 10.54 3.23
C ILE A 315 4.93 9.56 2.63
N GLN A 316 5.40 8.56 1.89
CA GLN A 316 4.56 7.54 1.26
C GLN A 316 3.87 6.65 2.29
N GLU A 317 4.60 6.24 3.32
CA GLU A 317 4.11 5.43 4.45
C GLU A 317 3.21 6.22 5.40
N LYS A 318 3.01 7.53 5.14
CA LYS A 318 2.18 8.43 5.94
C LYS A 318 2.68 8.55 7.39
N MET A 319 3.98 8.36 7.64
CA MET A 319 4.56 8.39 8.98
C MET A 319 4.40 9.76 9.66
N TYR A 320 4.29 10.83 8.89
CA TYR A 320 4.04 12.18 9.41
C TYR A 320 2.55 12.49 9.62
N VAL A 321 1.63 11.68 9.11
CA VAL A 321 0.19 11.92 9.27
C VAL A 321 -0.21 11.65 10.72
N GLY A 322 -0.85 12.63 11.34
CA GLY A 322 -1.14 12.61 12.77
C GLY A 322 -0.08 13.35 13.60
N GLY A 323 1.14 13.47 13.07
CA GLY A 323 2.24 14.23 13.67
C GLY A 323 2.00 15.73 13.73
N THR A 324 2.93 16.46 14.36
CA THR A 324 2.77 17.89 14.63
C THR A 324 4.07 18.67 14.41
N PHE A 325 3.92 19.98 14.17
CA PHE A 325 5.02 20.92 14.40
C PHE A 325 5.17 21.08 15.92
N LEU A 326 6.35 20.74 16.43
CA LEU A 326 6.61 20.65 17.87
C LEU A 326 7.24 21.93 18.42
N LEU A 327 8.27 22.43 17.75
CA LEU A 327 9.13 23.51 18.23
C LEU A 327 9.20 24.63 17.20
N ALA A 328 9.08 25.87 17.66
CA ALA A 328 9.24 27.06 16.83
C ALA A 328 10.32 27.96 17.44
N ARG A 329 11.59 27.71 17.10
CA ARG A 329 12.73 28.51 17.54
C ARG A 329 12.95 29.69 16.60
N GLU A 330 13.77 30.64 17.03
CA GLU A 330 14.11 31.82 16.20
C GLU A 330 14.74 31.43 14.85
N HIS A 331 15.46 30.31 14.80
CA HIS A 331 16.23 29.89 13.63
C HIS A 331 15.66 28.68 12.89
N ILE A 332 14.82 27.85 13.52
CA ILE A 332 14.25 26.63 12.94
C ILE A 332 12.80 26.39 13.40
N LEU A 333 12.03 25.75 12.53
CA LEU A 333 10.70 25.21 12.82
C LEU A 333 10.75 23.69 12.70
N VAL A 334 10.49 22.95 13.78
CA VAL A 334 10.68 21.50 13.85
C VAL A 334 9.33 20.77 13.75
N ALA A 335 9.28 19.76 12.90
CA ALA A 335 8.16 18.84 12.78
C ALA A 335 8.60 17.40 13.03
N ALA A 336 7.67 16.61 13.55
CA ALA A 336 7.92 15.24 13.88
C ALA A 336 6.68 14.38 13.59
N PRO A 337 6.88 13.07 13.43
CA PRO A 337 5.78 12.11 13.31
C PRO A 337 4.95 11.98 14.61
N ILE A 338 5.33 12.64 15.71
CA ILE A 338 4.62 12.59 16.99
C ILE A 338 3.64 13.78 17.17
N ASP A 339 2.62 13.58 18.01
CA ASP A 339 1.65 14.58 18.43
C ASP A 339 2.01 15.13 19.82
N ALA A 340 2.54 16.36 19.91
CA ALA A 340 2.92 16.99 21.19
C ALA A 340 1.81 16.99 22.26
N PHE A 341 0.54 16.85 21.85
CA PHE A 341 -0.62 16.95 22.72
C PHE A 341 -1.23 15.57 23.09
N ASP A 342 -0.64 14.47 22.60
CA ASP A 342 -1.11 13.10 22.84
C ASP A 342 0.07 12.16 23.20
N PRO A 343 0.54 12.18 24.45
CA PRO A 343 1.70 11.38 24.87
C PRO A 343 1.46 9.86 24.80
N GLU A 344 0.21 9.40 24.94
CA GLU A 344 -0.11 7.97 24.88
C GLU A 344 0.05 7.44 23.45
N ASN A 345 -0.47 8.17 22.45
CA ASN A 345 -0.28 7.81 21.06
C ASN A 345 1.19 7.90 20.63
N ASN A 346 1.95 8.86 21.18
CA ASN A 346 3.38 9.02 20.87
C ASN A 346 4.20 7.82 21.31
N GLN A 347 3.91 7.24 22.49
CA GLN A 347 4.64 6.07 22.95
C GLN A 347 4.45 4.89 21.99
N ARG A 348 3.21 4.65 21.54
CA ARG A 348 2.92 3.58 20.56
C ARG A 348 3.65 3.83 19.24
N LEU A 349 3.65 5.07 18.76
CA LEU A 349 4.34 5.39 17.51
C LEU A 349 5.86 5.29 17.64
N GLU A 350 6.42 5.66 18.79
CA GLU A 350 7.85 5.48 19.08
C GLU A 350 8.21 3.99 19.08
N GLU A 351 7.39 3.13 19.70
CA GLU A 351 7.56 1.67 19.66
C GLU A 351 7.52 1.15 18.20
N GLU A 352 6.54 1.58 17.40
CA GLU A 352 6.46 1.23 15.97
C GLU A 352 7.71 1.71 15.19
N MET A 353 8.23 2.90 15.48
CA MET A 353 9.42 3.44 14.83
C MET A 353 10.71 2.73 15.26
N VAL A 354 10.79 2.25 16.50
CA VAL A 354 11.90 1.40 16.96
C VAL A 354 11.86 0.04 16.26
N ASP A 355 10.67 -0.56 16.13
CA ASP A 355 10.50 -1.86 15.45
C ASP A 355 10.88 -1.79 13.96
N GLU A 356 10.61 -0.66 13.29
CA GLU A 356 11.04 -0.39 11.90
C GLU A 356 12.51 0.08 11.80
N GLY A 357 13.20 0.28 12.92
CA GLY A 357 14.62 0.64 12.96
C GLY A 357 14.94 2.11 12.71
N TYR A 358 13.98 3.02 12.90
CA TYR A 358 14.17 4.48 12.79
C TYR A 358 14.71 5.13 14.08
N PHE A 359 14.68 4.43 15.22
CA PHE A 359 15.17 4.91 16.51
C PHE A 359 16.05 3.87 17.23
N PRO A 360 16.94 4.29 18.14
CA PRO A 360 17.24 5.69 18.52
C PRO A 360 18.21 6.41 17.57
N ASP A 361 18.82 5.67 16.65
CA ASP A 361 19.95 6.12 15.83
C ASP A 361 19.55 6.91 14.58
N GLY A 362 18.24 7.05 14.33
CA GLY A 362 17.69 7.75 13.19
C GLY A 362 17.30 6.88 12.01
N ALA A 363 16.70 7.52 11.01
CA ALA A 363 16.28 6.88 9.78
C ALA A 363 17.39 6.79 8.71
N LEU A 364 18.49 7.52 8.87
CA LEU A 364 19.60 7.56 7.91
C LEU A 364 20.72 6.59 8.29
N LEU A 365 21.28 5.92 7.28
CA LEU A 365 22.48 5.08 7.44
C LEU A 365 23.77 5.90 7.54
N PHE A 366 23.76 7.12 6.97
CA PHE A 366 24.83 8.11 7.02
C PHE A 366 24.26 9.49 6.65
N HIS A 367 24.90 10.56 7.11
CA HIS A 367 24.52 11.91 6.74
C HIS A 367 25.07 12.27 5.36
N GLN A 368 24.23 12.92 4.54
CA GLN A 368 24.66 13.51 3.27
C GLN A 368 24.67 15.02 3.43
N TYR A 369 25.82 15.63 3.16
CA TYR A 369 25.96 17.08 3.11
C TYR A 369 26.47 17.52 1.75
N SER A 370 25.90 18.58 1.18
CA SER A 370 26.42 19.24 -0.01
C SER A 370 26.46 20.75 0.18
N PRO A 371 27.61 21.42 -0.05
CA PRO A 371 27.68 22.88 0.00
C PRO A 371 26.85 23.55 -1.12
N GLU A 372 26.45 22.81 -2.15
CA GLU A 372 25.55 23.29 -3.21
C GLU A 372 24.09 23.36 -2.74
N PHE A 373 23.76 22.69 -1.63
CA PHE A 373 22.43 22.71 -1.02
C PHE A 373 22.55 22.97 0.50
N PRO A 374 23.00 24.18 0.90
CA PRO A 374 23.34 24.48 2.29
C PRO A 374 22.10 24.72 3.18
N HIS A 375 22.33 24.95 4.48
CA HIS A 375 21.32 25.34 5.47
C HIS A 375 20.81 26.78 5.28
N ALA A 376 20.45 27.16 4.05
CA ALA A 376 19.90 28.46 3.74
C ALA A 376 18.49 28.62 4.31
N LYS A 377 18.00 29.86 4.36
CA LYS A 377 16.64 30.16 4.77
C LYS A 377 15.61 29.38 3.92
N TYR A 378 14.67 28.74 4.61
CA TYR A 378 13.61 27.88 4.09
C TYR A 378 14.06 26.58 3.44
N THR A 379 15.29 26.14 3.68
CA THR A 379 15.66 24.74 3.40
C THR A 379 15.20 23.82 4.53
N VAL A 380 15.04 22.55 4.22
CA VAL A 380 14.53 21.50 5.10
C VAL A 380 15.61 20.45 5.27
N GLY A 381 15.89 20.08 6.51
CA GLY A 381 16.86 19.04 6.86
C GLY A 381 16.39 18.14 7.98
N PHE A 382 17.06 17.00 8.15
CA PHE A 382 16.89 16.16 9.34
C PHE A 382 17.80 16.68 10.45
N SER A 383 17.44 16.44 11.70
CA SER A 383 18.35 16.64 12.83
C SER A 383 19.61 15.78 12.69
N SER A 384 20.64 16.10 13.48
CA SER A 384 21.89 15.35 13.59
C SER A 384 21.73 13.88 13.99
N THR A 385 20.53 13.47 14.40
CA THR A 385 20.18 12.08 14.65
C THR A 385 19.73 11.36 13.38
N GLY A 386 19.64 12.00 12.21
CA GLY A 386 19.26 11.34 10.96
C GLY A 386 17.75 11.12 10.77
N GLY A 387 16.89 11.95 11.37
CA GLY A 387 15.43 11.82 11.26
C GLY A 387 14.83 10.86 12.31
N PRO A 388 13.52 10.56 12.26
CA PRO A 388 12.50 11.08 11.33
C PRO A 388 12.09 12.53 11.62
N LEU A 389 12.62 13.16 12.66
CA LEU A 389 12.40 14.58 12.93
C LEU A 389 13.08 15.43 11.84
N PHE A 390 12.30 16.31 11.21
CA PHE A 390 12.84 17.28 10.26
C PHE A 390 12.57 18.70 10.74
N TYR A 391 13.36 19.64 10.23
CA TYR A 391 13.18 21.06 10.54
C TYR A 391 13.27 21.89 9.27
N ILE A 392 12.62 23.05 9.32
CA ILE A 392 12.68 24.10 8.30
C ILE A 392 13.55 25.24 8.85
N ASN A 393 14.62 25.58 8.14
CA ASN A 393 15.45 26.73 8.43
C ASN A 393 14.65 28.03 8.27
N ILE A 394 14.62 28.89 9.28
CA ILE A 394 13.91 30.19 9.23
C ILE A 394 14.85 31.34 8.86
N GLN A 395 16.15 31.10 9.01
CA GLN A 395 17.25 31.97 8.60
C GLN A 395 18.40 31.12 8.02
N ASP A 396 19.47 31.77 7.60
CA ASP A 396 20.70 31.07 7.21
C ASP A 396 21.36 30.46 8.47
N ASN A 397 21.52 29.14 8.47
CA ASN A 397 21.94 28.33 9.60
C ASN A 397 23.19 27.50 9.29
N ILE A 398 23.98 27.88 8.28
CA ILE A 398 25.18 27.14 7.88
C ILE A 398 26.16 26.99 9.06
N GLU A 399 26.34 28.01 9.89
CA GLU A 399 27.26 27.95 11.03
C GLU A 399 26.76 27.05 12.16
N ALA A 400 25.44 26.96 12.33
CA ALA A 400 24.82 26.22 13.43
C ALA A 400 24.66 24.72 13.12
N HIS A 401 24.24 24.42 11.88
CA HIS A 401 23.85 23.07 11.45
C HIS A 401 24.71 22.51 10.31
N GLY A 402 25.55 23.33 9.66
CA GLY A 402 26.49 22.86 8.65
C GLY A 402 27.72 22.15 9.26
N PRO A 403 28.55 21.54 8.40
CA PRO A 403 29.79 20.90 8.83
C PRO A 403 30.71 21.91 9.51
N ARG A 404 31.35 21.49 10.60
CA ARG A 404 32.27 22.33 11.36
C ARG A 404 33.45 21.54 11.86
N HIS A 405 34.60 22.20 11.92
CA HIS A 405 35.78 21.66 12.59
C HIS A 405 35.75 22.07 14.06
N ILE A 406 35.82 21.10 14.97
CA ILE A 406 35.95 21.36 16.41
C ILE A 406 37.35 20.94 16.85
N ASP A 407 38.07 21.88 17.47
CA ASP A 407 39.40 21.62 18.02
C ASP A 407 39.33 20.41 18.98
N ASN A 408 40.16 19.40 18.73
CA ASN A 408 40.26 18.12 19.46
C ASN A 408 39.16 17.07 19.20
N GLU A 409 38.04 17.43 18.58
CA GLU A 409 36.97 16.46 18.23
C GLU A 409 36.99 16.09 16.73
N GLY A 410 37.62 16.92 15.89
CA GLY A 410 37.74 16.68 14.46
C GLY A 410 36.62 17.33 13.65
N ASP A 411 36.39 16.80 12.44
CA ASP A 411 35.33 17.27 11.56
C ASP A 411 34.00 16.69 12.02
N VAL A 412 33.07 17.57 12.41
CA VAL A 412 31.69 17.22 12.74
C VAL A 412 30.86 17.31 11.46
N GLU A 413 30.16 16.23 11.14
CA GLU A 413 29.24 16.18 10.02
C GLU A 413 28.08 17.16 10.24
N GLY A 414 27.70 17.87 9.17
CA GLY A 414 26.53 18.73 9.19
C GLY A 414 25.24 17.94 9.05
N ASP A 415 24.14 18.55 9.47
CA ASP A 415 22.80 18.02 9.26
C ASP A 415 22.51 17.91 7.74
N PRO A 416 21.78 16.88 7.29
CA PRO A 416 21.50 16.70 5.88
C PRO A 416 20.31 17.56 5.45
N VAL A 417 20.54 18.50 4.54
CA VAL A 417 19.51 19.35 3.92
C VAL A 417 19.05 18.72 2.61
N PHE A 418 17.78 18.35 2.51
CA PHE A 418 17.28 17.55 1.40
C PHE A 418 16.10 18.17 0.64
N ALA A 419 15.57 19.31 1.09
CA ALA A 419 14.52 20.02 0.37
C ALA A 419 14.55 21.53 0.63
N GLU A 420 13.76 22.27 -0.15
CA GLU A 420 13.46 23.69 0.05
C GLU A 420 11.95 23.94 -0.01
N VAL A 421 11.45 24.87 0.81
CA VAL A 421 10.06 25.31 0.73
C VAL A 421 9.89 26.18 -0.51
N VAL A 422 8.92 25.84 -1.36
CA VAL A 422 8.59 26.59 -2.58
C VAL A 422 7.19 27.22 -2.54
N GLU A 423 6.28 26.71 -1.69
CA GLU A 423 4.96 27.32 -1.43
C GLU A 423 4.59 27.14 0.06
N GLY A 424 3.70 27.99 0.58
CA GLY A 424 3.26 27.95 1.99
C GLY A 424 4.14 28.77 2.94
N PHE A 425 4.86 29.79 2.46
CA PHE A 425 5.68 30.66 3.31
C PHE A 425 4.85 31.38 4.37
N GLU A 426 3.65 31.82 4.02
CA GLU A 426 2.69 32.46 4.93
C GLU A 426 2.17 31.50 6.01
N VAL A 427 2.07 30.21 5.69
CA VAL A 427 1.74 29.15 6.66
C VAL A 427 2.83 29.04 7.70
N ILE A 428 4.09 28.96 7.26
CA ILE A 428 5.26 28.92 8.15
C ILE A 428 5.31 30.17 9.04
N GLN A 429 5.13 31.36 8.46
CA GLN A 429 5.13 32.62 9.23
C GLN A 429 4.01 32.68 10.27
N ARG A 430 2.83 32.15 9.95
CA ARG A 430 1.71 32.04 10.89
C ARG A 430 2.02 31.07 12.02
N ILE A 431 2.62 29.92 11.74
CA ILE A 431 3.05 28.95 12.77
C ILE A 431 4.07 29.60 13.70
N LEU A 432 5.06 30.32 13.17
CA LEU A 432 6.08 31.02 13.96
C LEU A 432 5.51 32.12 14.86
N ALA A 433 4.36 32.70 14.49
CA ALA A 433 3.66 33.71 15.27
C ALA A 433 2.75 33.14 16.36
N LEU A 434 2.54 31.81 16.40
CA LEU A 434 1.78 31.17 17.46
C LEU A 434 2.50 31.34 18.81
N PRO A 435 1.76 31.42 19.93
CA PRO A 435 2.41 31.51 21.22
C PRO A 435 3.15 30.21 21.56
N ARG A 436 4.26 30.37 22.30
CA ARG A 436 5.20 29.29 22.63
C ARG A 436 5.34 29.18 24.15
N ASN A 437 5.70 28.00 24.62
CA ASN A 437 6.09 27.75 26.01
C ASN A 437 7.55 28.21 26.24
N GLU A 438 8.04 28.09 27.47
CA GLU A 438 9.41 28.49 27.84
C GLU A 438 10.52 27.69 27.13
N ASP A 439 10.20 26.48 26.66
CA ASP A 439 11.10 25.57 25.94
C ASP A 439 11.00 25.67 24.41
N ASP A 440 10.39 26.74 23.91
CA ASP A 440 10.06 26.98 22.49
C ASP A 440 9.03 26.02 21.87
N SER A 441 8.41 25.14 22.66
CA SER A 441 7.33 24.29 22.16
C SER A 441 6.07 25.11 21.83
N LEU A 442 5.38 24.74 20.76
CA LEU A 442 4.16 25.41 20.34
C LEU A 442 3.03 25.12 21.34
N ASN A 443 2.33 26.15 21.81
CA ASN A 443 1.21 25.97 22.73
C ASN A 443 -0.10 25.54 22.03
N THR A 444 -0.12 25.63 20.71
CA THR A 444 -1.25 25.35 19.85
C THR A 444 -0.88 24.21 18.91
N ARG A 445 -1.74 23.21 18.81
CA ARG A 445 -1.54 22.06 17.95
C ARG A 445 -1.58 22.47 16.47
N VAL A 446 -0.47 22.27 15.77
CA VAL A 446 -0.36 22.39 14.31
C VAL A 446 -0.14 20.99 13.75
N GLN A 447 -1.24 20.32 13.40
CA GLN A 447 -1.22 18.92 13.01
C GLN A 447 -1.00 18.77 11.51
N ILE A 448 -0.18 17.78 11.14
CA ILE A 448 -0.04 17.29 9.77
C ILE A 448 -1.17 16.28 9.52
N VAL A 449 -2.08 16.62 8.61
CA VAL A 449 -3.28 15.82 8.34
C VAL A 449 -3.14 14.94 7.10
N ASP A 450 -2.23 15.30 6.19
CA ASP A 450 -1.89 14.45 5.05
C ASP A 450 -0.50 14.82 4.50
N THR A 451 0.13 13.87 3.83
CA THR A 451 1.41 14.05 3.14
C THR A 451 1.43 13.28 1.83
N TYR A 452 1.84 13.89 0.73
CA TYR A 452 1.95 13.14 -0.53
C TYR A 452 3.00 13.72 -1.46
N VAL A 453 3.57 12.83 -2.26
CA VAL A 453 4.42 13.21 -3.39
C VAL A 453 3.52 13.74 -4.50
N VAL A 454 3.81 14.95 -4.99
CA VAL A 454 3.05 15.55 -6.08
C VAL A 454 3.55 14.94 -7.38
N GLU A 455 2.66 14.28 -8.12
CA GLU A 455 2.97 13.79 -9.47
C GLU A 455 3.34 14.99 -10.35
N SER A 456 4.55 14.99 -10.90
CA SER A 456 4.85 15.93 -11.97
C SER A 456 3.96 15.55 -13.14
N ASP A 457 3.00 16.39 -13.52
CA ASP A 457 2.29 16.25 -14.79
C ASP A 457 3.34 16.02 -15.88
N ALA A 458 3.44 14.80 -16.38
CA ALA A 458 4.44 14.41 -17.36
C ALA A 458 4.16 15.24 -18.63
N LYS A 459 4.89 16.34 -18.79
CA LYS A 459 4.80 17.22 -19.96
C LYS A 459 5.42 16.57 -21.19
#